data_AF-A0A497S364-F1
#
_entry.id   AF-A0A497S364-F1
#
_cell.length_a   1.000
_cell.length_b   1.000
_cell.length_c   1.000
_cell.angle_alpha   90.00
_cell.angle_beta   90.00
_cell.angle_gamma   90.00
#
_symmetry.space_group_name_H-M   'P 1'
#
loop_
_entity.id
_entity.type
_entity.pdbx_description
1 polymer ?
#
loop_
_entity_poly.entity_id
_entity_poly.type
_entity_poly.pdbx_seq_one_letter_code
_entity_poly.pdbx_strand_id
1 'polypeptide(L)'
;MKSVKNLISRIRWNVVISIVAVIVLIIIAVLFFRPGAPHFKCSSGVCINSYAEPSEVSLKGDSTLWIDIKNRGDEDLIIDIKLETSKVLFFKETNSREISEEVELR
;
A
#
# COMPACT_ATOMS: atom_id res chain seq x y z
N MET A 1 45.51 14.93 -18.63
CA MET A 1 44.81 15.51 -17.45
C MET A 1 44.56 17.03 -17.51
N LYS A 2 45.37 17.87 -18.17
CA LYS A 2 45.12 19.34 -18.23
C LYS A 2 43.85 19.73 -19.02
N SER A 3 43.54 19.00 -20.09
CA SER A 3 42.37 19.28 -20.95
C SER A 3 41.03 19.08 -20.23
N VAL A 4 40.90 17.99 -19.46
CA VAL A 4 39.68 17.68 -18.69
C VAL A 4 39.43 18.71 -17.59
N LYS A 5 40.49 19.21 -16.93
CA LYS A 5 40.38 20.27 -15.90
C LYS A 5 39.84 21.59 -16.48
N ASN A 6 40.20 21.94 -17.71
CA ASN A 6 39.71 23.14 -18.38
C ASN A 6 38.26 23.03 -18.89
N LEU A 7 37.80 21.81 -19.22
CA LEU A 7 36.39 21.56 -19.55
C LEU A 7 35.52 21.60 -18.29
N ILE A 8 35.98 20.99 -17.19
CA ILE A 8 35.29 20.94 -15.90
C ILE A 8 35.13 22.34 -15.28
N SER A 9 36.13 23.22 -15.42
CA SER A 9 36.06 24.58 -14.84
C SER A 9 35.12 25.54 -15.58
N ARG A 10 34.71 25.21 -16.82
CA ARG A 10 33.76 26.01 -17.61
C ARG A 10 32.29 25.71 -17.27
N ILE A 11 32.03 24.64 -16.54
CA ILE A 11 30.69 24.27 -16.13
C ILE A 11 30.23 25.21 -15.02
N ARG A 12 29.01 25.74 -15.15
CA ARG A 12 28.36 26.50 -14.07
C ARG A 12 27.91 25.52 -12.98
N TRP A 13 28.84 25.13 -12.11
CA TRP A 13 28.62 24.15 -11.05
C TRP A 13 27.42 24.47 -10.15
N ASN A 14 27.12 25.75 -9.93
CA ASN A 14 25.93 26.17 -9.17
C ASN A 14 24.62 25.66 -9.80
N VAL A 15 24.52 25.61 -11.13
CA VAL A 15 23.34 25.08 -11.83
C VAL A 15 23.28 23.57 -11.74
N VAL A 16 24.43 22.90 -11.92
CA VAL A 16 24.52 21.44 -11.85
C VAL A 16 24.17 20.93 -10.44
N ILE A 17 24.70 21.56 -9.40
CA ILE A 17 24.41 21.22 -8.00
C ILE A 17 22.92 21.41 -7.71
N SER A 18 22.32 22.49 -8.20
CA SER A 18 20.89 22.76 -8.00
C SER A 18 20.01 21.69 -8.66
N ILE A 19 20.33 21.27 -9.90
CA ILE A 19 19.61 20.20 -10.60
C ILE A 19 19.77 18.86 -9.86
N VAL A 20 20.98 18.52 -9.43
CA VAL A 20 21.23 17.29 -8.67
C VAL A 20 20.47 17.29 -7.35
N ALA A 21 20.40 18.42 -6.64
CA ALA A 21 19.64 18.55 -5.40
C ALA A 21 18.13 18.30 -5.62
N VAL A 22 17.56 18.85 -6.70
CA VAL A 22 16.16 18.60 -7.07
C VAL A 22 15.90 17.13 -7.38
N ILE A 23 16.79 16.49 -8.15
CA ILE A 23 16.66 15.06 -8.48
C ILE A 23 16.72 14.20 -7.21
N VAL A 24 17.66 14.49 -6.30
CA VAL A 24 17.76 13.78 -5.01
C VAL A 24 16.50 13.97 -4.17
N LEU A 25 15.93 15.18 -4.13
CA LEU A 25 14.67 15.44 -3.43
C LEU A 25 13.50 14.63 -4.02
N ILE A 26 13.41 14.53 -5.35
CA ILE A 26 12.39 13.71 -6.01
C ILE A 26 12.55 12.24 -5.65
N ILE A 27 13.79 11.71 -5.66
CA ILE A 27 14.07 10.33 -5.27
C ILE A 27 13.67 10.09 -3.81
N ILE A 28 14.04 10.98 -2.89
CA ILE A 28 13.66 10.88 -1.47
C ILE A 28 12.14 10.90 -1.34
N ALA A 29 11.45 11.81 -2.03
CA ALA A 29 9.99 11.89 -2.01
C ALA A 29 9.35 10.59 -2.52
N VAL A 30 9.82 10.04 -3.64
CA VAL A 30 9.31 8.77 -4.17
C VAL A 30 9.56 7.61 -3.20
N LEU A 31 10.72 7.56 -2.55
CA LEU A 31 11.07 6.50 -1.59
C LEU A 31 10.29 6.60 -0.27
N PHE A 32 10.02 7.81 0.21
CA PHE A 32 9.26 8.04 1.46
C PHE A 32 7.76 7.89 1.25
N PHE A 33 7.22 8.50 0.20
CA PHE A 33 5.79 8.49 -0.04
C PHE A 33 5.31 7.20 -0.73
N ARG A 34 6.22 6.43 -1.36
CA ARG A 34 5.93 5.20 -2.13
C ARG A 34 4.55 5.26 -2.81
N PRO A 35 4.34 6.19 -3.74
CA PRO A 35 3.04 6.36 -4.38
C PRO A 35 2.67 5.05 -5.11
N GLY A 36 1.71 4.31 -4.55
CA GLY A 36 1.29 3.00 -5.05
C GLY A 36 1.61 1.80 -4.15
N ALA A 37 2.30 1.98 -3.01
CA ALA A 37 2.40 0.90 -2.03
C ALA A 37 1.06 0.71 -1.32
N PRO A 38 0.48 -0.51 -1.28
CA PRO A 38 -0.72 -0.78 -0.50
C PRO A 38 -0.50 -0.39 0.97
N HIS A 39 -1.40 0.45 1.48
CA HIS A 39 -1.34 0.94 2.85
C HIS A 39 -1.84 -0.14 3.82
N PHE A 40 -0.98 -1.10 4.12
CA PHE A 40 -1.23 -2.08 5.17
C PHE A 40 -1.17 -1.41 6.54
N LYS A 41 -2.22 -1.58 7.35
CA LYS A 41 -2.16 -1.28 8.79
C LYS A 41 -1.55 -2.49 9.48
N CYS A 42 -0.37 -2.31 10.05
CA CYS A 42 0.35 -3.38 10.72
C CYS A 42 0.27 -3.22 12.24
N SER A 43 -0.06 -4.30 12.94
CA SER A 43 -0.02 -4.40 14.40
C SER A 43 0.58 -5.74 14.78
N SER A 44 1.60 -5.74 15.64
CA SER A 44 2.24 -6.95 16.18
C SER A 44 2.63 -7.99 15.11
N GLY A 45 3.18 -7.55 13.97
CA GLY A 45 3.59 -8.44 12.89
C GLY A 45 2.50 -8.82 11.89
N VAL A 46 1.22 -8.58 12.20
CA VAL A 46 0.09 -8.81 11.27
C VAL A 46 -0.24 -7.52 10.53
N CYS A 47 -0.27 -7.59 9.21
CA CYS A 47 -0.57 -6.47 8.32
C CYS A 47 -1.88 -6.71 7.58
N ILE A 48 -2.85 -5.80 7.73
CA ILE A 48 -4.18 -5.92 7.11
C ILE A 48 -4.40 -4.76 6.13
N ASN A 49 -4.92 -5.08 4.95
CA ASN A 49 -5.45 -4.13 3.98
C ASN A 49 -6.85 -4.59 3.55
N SER A 50 -7.77 -3.65 3.35
CA SER A 50 -9.13 -3.97 2.92
C SER A 50 -9.62 -2.95 1.91
N TYR A 51 -10.24 -3.41 0.83
CA TYR A 51 -10.79 -2.55 -0.21
C TYR A 51 -11.99 -3.20 -0.88
N ALA A 52 -12.88 -2.39 -1.43
CA ALA A 52 -14.06 -2.84 -2.16
C ALA A 52 -13.82 -2.70 -3.67
N GLU A 53 -14.25 -3.69 -4.45
CA GLU A 53 -14.16 -3.68 -5.91
C GLU A 53 -15.51 -4.11 -6.54
N PRO A 54 -16.20 -3.21 -7.26
CA PRO A 54 -15.89 -1.79 -7.42
C PRO A 54 -16.05 -1.00 -6.10
N SER A 55 -15.30 0.10 -5.96
CA SER A 55 -15.30 0.95 -4.77
C SER A 55 -16.62 1.69 -4.55
N GLU A 56 -17.40 1.86 -5.61
CA GLU A 56 -18.72 2.46 -5.59
C GLU A 56 -19.69 1.57 -6.39
N VAL A 57 -20.87 1.38 -5.83
CA VAL A 57 -21.95 0.61 -6.45
C VAL A 57 -23.25 1.40 -6.42
N SER A 58 -24.12 1.13 -7.38
CA SER A 58 -25.49 1.63 -7.33
C SER A 58 -26.28 0.96 -6.18
N LEU A 59 -27.43 1.51 -5.81
CA LEU A 59 -28.27 1.02 -4.69
C LEU A 59 -28.65 -0.47 -4.74
N LYS A 60 -28.51 -1.14 -5.89
CA LYS A 60 -28.76 -2.57 -6.08
C LYS A 60 -27.58 -3.30 -6.74
N GLY A 61 -26.41 -2.65 -6.76
CA GLY A 61 -25.20 -3.23 -7.30
C GLY A 61 -24.48 -4.10 -6.28
N ASP A 62 -23.73 -5.07 -6.78
CA ASP A 62 -22.88 -5.94 -5.96
C ASP A 62 -21.45 -5.38 -5.95
N SER A 63 -20.78 -5.46 -4.81
CA SER A 63 -19.34 -5.20 -4.67
C SER A 63 -18.68 -6.34 -3.92
N THR A 64 -17.43 -6.63 -4.28
CA THR A 64 -16.61 -7.60 -3.57
C THR A 64 -15.72 -6.87 -2.58
N LEU A 65 -15.83 -7.22 -1.29
CA LEU A 65 -14.89 -6.76 -0.27
C LEU A 65 -13.69 -7.69 -0.23
N TRP A 66 -12.52 -7.18 -0.57
CA TRP A 66 -11.24 -7.86 -0.45
C TRP A 66 -10.57 -7.51 0.87
N ILE A 67 -10.03 -8.53 1.55
CA ILE A 67 -9.26 -8.38 2.79
C ILE A 67 -7.95 -9.14 2.62
N ASP A 68 -6.86 -8.40 2.50
CA ASP A 68 -5.52 -8.95 2.44
C ASP A 68 -4.92 -8.97 3.84
N ILE A 69 -4.60 -10.16 4.34
CA ILE A 69 -3.88 -10.34 5.61
C ILE A 69 -2.51 -10.93 5.32
N LYS A 70 -1.47 -10.31 5.87
CA LYS A 70 -0.08 -10.77 5.74
C LYS A 70 0.52 -10.96 7.13
N ASN A 71 1.05 -12.16 7.36
CA ASN A 71 1.94 -12.41 8.49
C ASN A 71 3.35 -11.94 8.12
N ARG A 72 3.92 -11.04 8.94
CA ARG A 72 5.32 -10.63 8.89
C ARG A 72 6.06 -10.92 10.18
N GLY A 73 5.41 -11.61 11.12
CA GLY A 73 6.04 -12.16 12.30
C GLY A 73 6.78 -13.46 11.97
N ASP A 74 7.51 -13.96 12.96
CA ASP A 74 8.28 -15.20 12.86
C ASP A 74 7.49 -16.43 13.37
N GLU A 75 6.26 -16.22 13.82
CA GLU A 75 5.37 -17.25 14.39
C GLU A 75 4.16 -17.47 13.49
N ASP A 76 3.70 -18.73 13.41
CA ASP A 76 2.42 -19.08 12.81
C ASP A 76 1.28 -18.45 13.62
N LEU A 77 0.27 -17.89 12.93
CA LEU A 77 -0.83 -17.19 13.57
C LEU A 77 -2.17 -17.75 13.11
N ILE A 78 -3.03 -18.07 14.07
CA ILE A 78 -4.43 -18.38 13.83
C ILE A 78 -5.21 -17.08 14.00
N ILE A 79 -5.97 -16.69 12.99
CA ILE A 79 -6.73 -15.44 12.97
C ILE A 79 -8.21 -15.74 12.73
N ASP A 80 -9.04 -15.22 13.63
CA ASP A 80 -10.49 -15.18 13.46
C ASP A 80 -10.89 -13.90 12.71
N ILE A 81 -11.42 -14.08 11.50
CA ILE A 81 -11.94 -12.98 10.69
C ILE A 81 -13.45 -12.97 10.85
N LYS A 82 -13.99 -11.93 11.50
CA LYS A 82 -15.42 -11.69 11.61
C LYS A 82 -15.80 -10.42 10.85
N LEU A 83 -16.70 -10.56 9.89
CA LEU A 83 -17.25 -9.45 9.11
C LEU A 83 -18.74 -9.30 9.40
N GLU A 84 -19.16 -8.07 9.67
CA GLU A 84 -20.55 -7.71 9.92
C GLU A 84 -20.96 -6.56 9.00
N THR A 85 -22.14 -6.66 8.41
CA THR A 85 -22.71 -5.63 7.55
C THR A 85 -23.81 -4.82 8.24
N SER A 86 -24.10 -3.65 7.68
CA SER A 86 -25.28 -2.89 8.08
C SER A 86 -26.59 -3.58 7.66
N LYS A 87 -27.73 -3.11 8.19
CA LYS A 87 -29.05 -3.74 7.96
C LYS A 87 -29.47 -3.89 6.49
N VAL A 88 -28.90 -3.09 5.59
CA VAL A 88 -29.28 -3.02 4.17
C VAL A 88 -28.36 -3.83 3.25
N LEU A 89 -27.28 -4.40 3.77
CA LEU A 89 -26.30 -5.19 3.02
C LEU A 89 -26.31 -6.63 3.54
N PHE A 90 -26.02 -7.59 2.66
CA PHE A 90 -25.89 -9.01 2.99
C PHE A 90 -24.73 -9.59 2.18
N PHE A 91 -24.05 -10.58 2.75
CA PHE A 91 -23.08 -11.38 2.04
C PHE A 91 -23.81 -12.36 1.13
N LYS A 92 -23.46 -12.36 -0.14
CA LYS A 92 -24.17 -13.14 -1.16
C LYS A 92 -23.96 -14.64 -0.98
N GLU A 93 -22.78 -15.03 -0.49
CA GLU A 93 -22.36 -16.42 -0.28
C GLU A 93 -23.18 -17.11 0.80
N THR A 94 -23.42 -16.41 1.92
CA THR A 94 -24.11 -16.96 3.10
C THR A 94 -25.56 -16.50 3.22
N ASN A 95 -25.98 -15.54 2.40
CA ASN A 95 -27.24 -14.81 2.55
C ASN A 95 -27.46 -14.29 3.99
N SER A 96 -26.36 -13.96 4.65
CA SER A 96 -26.29 -13.53 6.05
C SER A 96 -25.68 -12.13 6.13
N ARG A 97 -25.88 -11.47 7.26
CA ARG A 97 -25.21 -10.20 7.60
C ARG A 97 -23.87 -10.39 8.29
N GLU A 98 -23.57 -11.62 8.65
CA GLU A 98 -22.34 -12.00 9.32
C GLU A 98 -21.71 -13.18 8.59
N ILE A 99 -20.40 -13.09 8.40
CA ILE A 99 -19.55 -14.21 8.02
C ILE A 99 -18.36 -14.23 8.98
N SER A 100 -18.02 -15.43 9.45
CA SER A 100 -16.87 -15.66 10.32
C SER A 100 -16.06 -16.81 9.74
N GLU A 101 -14.76 -16.62 9.65
CA GLU A 101 -13.83 -17.61 9.11
C GLU A 101 -12.54 -17.60 9.92
N GLU A 102 -12.05 -18.80 10.26
CA GLU A 102 -10.78 -18.99 10.94
C GLU A 102 -9.73 -19.35 9.90
N VAL A 103 -8.63 -18.60 9.87
CA VAL A 103 -7.56 -18.78 8.89
C VAL A 103 -6.23 -18.91 9.60
N GLU A 104 -5.48 -19.96 9.26
CA GLU A 104 -4.11 -20.17 9.70
C GLU A 104 -3.15 -19.49 8.71
N LEU A 105 -2.33 -18.55 9.20
CA LEU A 105 -1.29 -17.87 8.42
C LEU A 105 0.09 -18.41 8.81
N ARG A 106 0.78 -18.94 7.81
CA ARG A 106 2.16 -19.46 7.86
C ARG A 106 3.13 -18.52 7.14
#